data_AF-A0A0Q6BC78-F1
#
_entry.id   AF-A0A0Q6BC78-F1
#
_cell.length_a   1.000
_cell.length_b   1.000
_cell.length_c   1.000
_cell.angle_alpha   90.00
_cell.angle_beta   90.00
_cell.angle_gamma   90.00
#
_symmetry.space_group_name_H-M   'P 1'
#
loop_
_entity.id
_entity.type
_entity.pdbx_description
1 polymer ?
#
loop_
_entity_poly.entity_id
_entity_poly.type
_entity_poly.pdbx_seq_one_letter_code
_entity_poly.pdbx_strand_id
1 'polypeptide(L)'
;MARAVPGRADRPGFDATEITRLRREIESAWGAFDDIEQMDFAHRVRVVHGLADALPDAASAAARAGLGGLALALLDDAASFPPPWASICGRWDLTLEMARAAVESIAWPEGEPWGELPLVGTAA
;
A
#
# COMPACT_ATOMS: atom_id res chain seq x y z
N MET A 1 -37.88 10.94 -6.89
CA MET A 1 -37.20 9.89 -6.11
C MET A 1 -35.71 9.97 -6.42
N ALA A 2 -34.91 10.59 -5.55
CA ALA A 2 -33.47 10.66 -5.71
C ALA A 2 -32.87 9.31 -5.27
N ARG A 3 -32.16 8.64 -6.18
CA ARG A 3 -31.45 7.39 -5.90
C ARG A 3 -30.24 7.75 -5.03
N ALA A 4 -30.18 7.23 -3.81
CA ALA A 4 -29.02 7.39 -2.94
C ALA A 4 -27.79 6.83 -3.66
N VAL A 5 -26.79 7.68 -3.90
CA VAL A 5 -25.46 7.24 -4.33
C VAL A 5 -24.83 6.63 -3.08
N PRO A 6 -24.55 5.32 -3.03
CA PRO A 6 -23.93 4.72 -1.85
C PRO A 6 -22.60 5.42 -1.60
N GLY A 7 -22.53 6.11 -0.47
CA GLY A 7 -21.34 6.83 -0.04
C GLY A 7 -20.25 5.84 0.37
N ARG A 8 -19.01 6.31 0.37
CA ARG A 8 -17.78 5.58 0.76
C ARG A 8 -17.91 4.81 2.10
N ALA A 9 -18.82 5.26 2.97
CA ALA A 9 -19.14 4.68 4.28
C ALA A 9 -19.87 3.32 4.24
N ASP A 10 -20.48 2.92 3.11
CA ASP A 10 -21.23 1.65 3.03
C ASP A 10 -20.35 0.41 2.75
N ARG A 11 -19.03 0.57 2.67
CA ARG A 11 -18.11 -0.57 2.48
C ARG A 11 -17.69 -1.14 3.84
N PRO A 12 -18.03 -2.41 4.16
CA PRO A 12 -17.59 -3.03 5.42
C PRO A 12 -16.07 -2.98 5.53
N GLY A 13 -15.55 -2.49 6.66
CA GLY A 13 -14.12 -2.36 6.94
C GLY A 13 -13.48 -1.01 6.60
N PHE A 14 -14.23 -0.04 6.06
CA PHE A 14 -13.67 1.27 5.67
C PHE A 14 -13.22 2.12 6.88
N ASP A 15 -13.93 2.01 8.01
CA ASP A 15 -13.58 2.69 9.27
C ASP A 15 -12.61 1.87 10.14
N ALA A 16 -12.09 0.74 9.63
CA ALA A 16 -11.11 -0.05 10.36
C ALA A 16 -9.84 0.78 10.64
N THR A 17 -9.24 0.56 11.81
CA THR A 17 -8.04 1.27 12.25
C THR A 17 -6.90 1.13 11.26
N GLU A 18 -6.71 -0.07 10.71
CA GLU A 18 -5.64 -0.41 9.79
C GLU A 18 -5.82 0.27 8.42
N ILE A 19 -7.06 0.35 7.92
CA ILE A 19 -7.40 1.07 6.69
C ILE A 19 -7.26 2.58 6.89
N THR A 20 -7.68 3.08 8.06
CA THR A 20 -7.49 4.49 8.43
C THR A 20 -6.01 4.84 8.51
N ARG A 21 -5.18 3.95 9.06
CA ARG A 21 -3.73 4.13 9.11
C ARG A 21 -3.14 4.17 7.71
N LEU A 22 -3.45 3.19 6.86
CA LEU A 22 -2.98 3.16 5.47
C LEU A 22 -3.34 4.44 4.72
N ARG A 23 -4.58 4.92 4.87
CA ARG A 23 -5.01 6.19 4.29
C ARG A 23 -4.19 7.38 4.80
N ARG A 24 -3.93 7.44 6.11
CA ARG A 24 -3.11 8.52 6.69
C ARG A 24 -1.69 8.51 6.15
N GLU A 25 -1.10 7.35 5.89
CA GLU A 25 0.23 7.29 5.26
C GLU A 25 0.20 7.81 3.82
N ILE A 26 -0.85 7.48 3.04
CA ILE A 26 -1.05 8.02 1.69
C ILE A 26 -1.27 9.54 1.73
N GLU A 27 -2.10 10.03 2.65
CA GLU A 27 -2.36 11.47 2.85
C GLU A 27 -1.09 12.20 3.31
N SER A 28 -0.29 11.57 4.18
CA SER A 28 1.01 12.11 4.62
C SER A 28 2.01 12.15 3.48
N ALA A 29 2.02 11.16 2.59
CA ALA A 29 2.83 11.18 1.37
C ALA A 29 2.45 12.37 0.48
N TRP A 30 1.16 12.70 0.38
CA TRP A 30 0.70 13.89 -0.34
C TRP A 30 1.20 15.19 0.29
N GLY A 31 1.09 15.36 1.61
CA GLY A 31 1.52 16.57 2.32
C GLY A 31 3.02 16.67 2.60
N ALA A 32 3.78 15.59 2.41
CA ALA A 32 5.21 15.49 2.74
C ALA A 32 6.10 16.53 2.04
N PHE A 33 5.59 17.15 0.98
CA PHE A 33 6.33 18.03 0.11
C PHE A 33 5.61 19.34 -0.21
N ASP A 34 4.58 19.69 0.57
CA ASP A 34 3.91 21.00 0.46
C ASP A 34 4.90 22.19 0.62
N ASP A 35 6.03 21.95 1.31
CA ASP A 35 7.16 22.88 1.44
C ASP A 35 8.48 22.32 0.87
N ILE A 36 8.42 21.50 -0.18
CA ILE A 36 9.62 20.86 -0.77
C ILE A 36 10.72 21.86 -1.08
N GLU A 37 10.37 23.04 -1.58
CA GLU A 37 11.28 24.11 -1.95
C GLU A 37 12.08 24.65 -0.76
N GLN A 38 11.52 24.55 0.45
CA GLN A 38 12.16 24.99 1.70
C GLN A 38 13.03 23.90 2.35
N MET A 39 12.89 22.65 1.92
CA MET A 39 13.66 21.52 2.46
C MET A 39 15.03 21.38 1.78
N ASP A 40 16.09 21.18 2.57
CA ASP A 40 17.36 20.74 2.04
C ASP A 40 17.29 19.30 1.49
N PHE A 41 18.26 18.94 0.65
CA PHE A 41 18.28 17.62 0.02
C PHE A 41 18.29 16.46 1.02
N ALA A 42 19.04 16.58 2.13
CA ALA A 42 19.13 15.52 3.13
C ALA A 42 17.82 15.32 3.90
N HIS A 43 17.03 16.38 4.08
CA HIS A 43 15.70 16.31 4.66
C HIS A 43 14.72 15.64 3.69
N ARG A 44 14.72 16.03 2.41
CA ARG A 44 13.90 15.37 1.37
C ARG A 44 14.16 13.87 1.29
N VAL A 45 15.43 13.47 1.31
CA VAL A 45 15.83 12.05 1.34
C VAL A 45 15.25 11.33 2.56
N ARG A 46 15.35 11.91 3.76
CA ARG A 46 14.80 11.32 4.99
C ARG A 46 13.28 11.14 4.94
N VAL A 47 12.56 12.14 4.44
CA VAL A 47 11.11 12.07 4.26
C VAL A 47 10.74 10.92 3.31
N VAL A 48 11.42 10.83 2.17
CA VAL A 48 11.20 9.77 1.18
C VAL A 48 11.49 8.38 1.74
N HIS A 49 12.54 8.22 2.56
CA HIS A 49 12.81 6.96 3.25
C HIS A 49 11.70 6.60 4.23
N GLY A 50 11.24 7.55 5.05
CA GLY A 50 10.14 7.31 5.98
C GLY A 50 8.87 6.82 5.28
N LEU A 51 8.55 7.40 4.12
CA LEU A 51 7.41 6.96 3.30
C LEU A 51 7.60 5.56 2.73
N ALA A 52 8.81 5.24 2.26
CA ALA A 52 9.14 3.94 1.70
C ALA A 52 9.04 2.80 2.72
N ASP A 53 9.19 3.09 4.01
CA ASP A 53 9.05 2.12 5.09
C ASP A 53 7.61 2.09 5.65
N ALA A 54 6.99 3.24 5.86
CA ALA A 54 5.69 3.34 6.54
C ALA A 54 4.51 2.82 5.70
N LEU A 55 4.52 3.07 4.38
CA LEU A 55 3.39 2.68 3.52
C LEU A 55 3.28 1.15 3.37
N PRO A 56 4.36 0.39 3.08
CA PRO A 56 4.29 -1.07 3.04
C PRO A 56 3.91 -1.69 4.40
N ASP A 57 4.40 -1.12 5.51
CA ASP A 57 4.04 -1.58 6.85
C ASP A 57 2.55 -1.43 7.16
N ALA A 58 1.97 -0.28 6.80
CA ALA A 58 0.53 -0.05 6.98
C ALA A 58 -0.31 -0.97 6.07
N ALA A 59 0.14 -1.20 4.84
CA ALA A 59 -0.52 -2.12 3.90
C ALA A 59 -0.48 -3.57 4.41
N SER A 60 0.67 -4.03 4.90
CA SER A 60 0.82 -5.34 5.56
C SER A 60 -0.10 -5.50 6.77
N ALA A 61 -0.22 -4.46 7.60
CA ALA A 61 -1.12 -4.47 8.76
C ALA A 61 -2.59 -4.61 8.34
N ALA A 62 -3.03 -3.88 7.32
CA ALA A 62 -4.38 -4.00 6.78
C ALA A 62 -4.64 -5.39 6.18
N ALA A 63 -3.67 -5.97 5.48
CA ALA A 63 -3.76 -7.33 4.95
C ALA A 63 -3.92 -8.37 6.07
N ARG A 64 -3.12 -8.27 7.14
CA ARG A 64 -3.20 -9.14 8.32
C ARG A 64 -4.53 -9.02 9.07
N ALA A 65 -5.19 -7.88 8.99
CA ALA A 65 -6.54 -7.67 9.53
C ALA A 65 -7.66 -8.25 8.63
N GLY A 66 -7.32 -8.95 7.54
CA GLY A 66 -8.29 -9.50 6.59
C GLY A 66 -8.84 -8.47 5.60
N LEU A 67 -8.23 -7.28 5.50
CA LEU A 67 -8.69 -6.16 4.69
C LEU A 67 -7.84 -5.96 3.41
N GLY A 68 -7.14 -7.01 2.96
CA GLY A 68 -6.22 -6.93 1.82
C GLY A 68 -6.85 -6.38 0.54
N GLY A 69 -8.09 -6.77 0.23
CA GLY A 69 -8.80 -6.23 -0.94
C GLY A 69 -9.05 -4.71 -0.88
N LEU A 70 -9.37 -4.18 0.31
CA LEU A 70 -9.53 -2.74 0.50
C LEU A 70 -8.19 -2.01 0.47
N ALA A 71 -7.14 -2.62 1.03
CA ALA A 71 -5.78 -2.07 0.96
C ALA A 71 -5.29 -1.94 -0.48
N LEU A 72 -5.47 -2.99 -1.32
CA LEU A 72 -5.12 -2.93 -2.74
C LEU A 72 -5.90 -1.85 -3.48
N ALA A 73 -7.21 -1.73 -3.24
CA ALA A 73 -8.01 -0.68 -3.85
C ALA A 73 -7.51 0.74 -3.49
N LEU A 74 -7.05 0.95 -2.25
CA LEU A 74 -6.45 2.23 -1.85
C LEU A 74 -5.09 2.48 -2.52
N LEU A 75 -4.28 1.45 -2.71
CA LEU A 75 -3.01 1.56 -3.42
C LEU A 75 -3.22 1.81 -4.93
N ASP A 76 -4.29 1.25 -5.52
CA ASP A 76 -4.73 1.55 -6.89
C ASP A 76 -5.18 3.00 -7.04
N ASP A 77 -5.99 3.50 -6.10
CA ASP A 77 -6.38 4.91 -6.05
C ASP A 77 -5.13 5.81 -5.93
N ALA A 78 -4.19 5.45 -5.04
CA ALA A 78 -2.96 6.21 -4.83
C ALA A 78 -2.01 6.19 -6.04
N ALA A 79 -1.99 5.10 -6.82
CA ALA A 79 -1.27 5.02 -8.08
C ALA A 79 -1.91 5.90 -9.17
N SER A 80 -3.24 5.97 -9.19
CA SER A 80 -4.00 6.78 -10.16
C SER A 80 -3.88 8.28 -9.90
N PHE A 81 -3.66 8.66 -8.64
CA PHE A 81 -3.51 10.03 -8.19
C PHE A 81 -2.20 10.17 -7.39
N PRO A 82 -1.04 10.18 -8.07
CA PRO A 82 0.25 10.26 -7.39
C PRO A 82 0.45 11.67 -6.80
N PRO A 83 1.23 11.79 -5.70
CA PRO A 83 1.51 13.08 -5.10
C PRO A 83 2.40 13.94 -6.03
N PRO A 84 2.36 15.28 -5.94
CA PRO A 84 3.03 16.17 -6.90
C PRO A 84 4.53 15.90 -7.11
N TRP A 85 5.21 15.52 -6.02
CA TRP A 85 6.64 15.22 -6.01
C TRP A 85 7.01 13.88 -6.66
N ALA A 86 6.05 12.98 -6.91
CA ALA A 86 6.32 11.70 -7.58
C ALA A 86 6.90 11.89 -8.98
N SER A 87 6.55 13.00 -9.64
CA SER A 87 7.13 13.39 -10.95
C SER A 87 8.63 13.73 -10.88
N ILE A 88 9.14 14.02 -9.68
CA ILE A 88 10.52 14.47 -9.43
C ILE A 88 11.38 13.30 -8.92
N CYS A 89 10.77 12.27 -8.30
CA CYS A 89 11.47 11.06 -7.91
C CYS A 89 10.65 9.79 -8.16
N GLY A 90 11.23 8.81 -8.87
CA GLY A 90 10.61 7.51 -9.13
C GLY A 90 10.47 6.60 -7.90
N ARG A 91 10.67 7.15 -6.69
CA ARG A 91 10.56 6.38 -5.45
C ARG A 91 9.11 6.07 -5.10
N TRP A 92 8.16 6.90 -5.54
CA TRP A 92 6.74 6.67 -5.29
C TRP A 92 6.25 5.33 -5.86
N ASP A 93 6.57 5.06 -7.13
CA ASP A 93 6.16 3.82 -7.81
C ASP A 93 6.75 2.59 -7.11
N LEU A 94 8.05 2.65 -6.77
CA LEU A 94 8.71 1.58 -6.02
C LEU A 94 8.05 1.34 -4.65
N THR A 95 7.71 2.40 -3.92
CA THR A 95 7.02 2.27 -2.63
C THR A 95 5.64 1.63 -2.78
N LEU A 96 4.90 1.97 -3.84
CA LEU A 96 3.61 1.34 -4.14
C LEU A 96 3.76 -0.14 -4.51
N GLU A 97 4.77 -0.50 -5.30
CA GLU A 97 5.10 -1.90 -5.61
C GLU A 97 5.42 -2.71 -4.34
N MET A 98 6.26 -2.15 -3.46
CA MET A 98 6.57 -2.76 -2.17
C MET A 98 5.33 -2.95 -1.29
N ALA A 99 4.44 -1.94 -1.25
CA ALA A 99 3.20 -2.02 -0.48
C ALA A 99 2.23 -3.07 -1.03
N ARG A 100 2.12 -3.21 -2.35
CA ARG A 100 1.32 -4.28 -2.99
C ARG A 100 1.88 -5.65 -2.66
N ALA A 101 3.19 -5.84 -2.84
CA ALA A 101 3.86 -7.09 -2.51
C ALA A 101 3.65 -7.49 -1.03
N ALA A 102 3.66 -6.51 -0.12
CA ALA A 102 3.41 -6.75 1.31
C ALA A 102 1.96 -7.17 1.62
N VAL A 103 0.98 -6.77 0.81
CA VAL A 103 -0.41 -7.26 0.91
C VAL A 103 -0.52 -8.66 0.33
N GLU A 104 0.04 -8.86 -0.86
CA GLU A 104 0.00 -10.14 -1.59
C GLU A 104 0.72 -11.26 -0.83
N SER A 105 1.83 -10.96 -0.17
CA SER A 105 2.57 -11.95 0.62
C SER A 105 1.76 -12.51 1.79
N ILE A 106 0.78 -11.76 2.31
CA ILE A 106 -0.12 -12.21 3.37
C ILE A 106 -1.28 -13.04 2.82
N ALA A 107 -1.70 -12.78 1.58
CA ALA A 107 -2.71 -13.58 0.89
C ALA A 107 -2.16 -14.94 0.42
N TRP A 108 -0.84 -15.15 0.49
CA TRP A 108 -0.21 -16.41 0.14
C TRP A 108 -0.69 -17.53 1.09
N PRO A 109 -1.28 -18.62 0.59
CA PRO A 109 -1.72 -19.71 1.43
C PRO A 109 -0.52 -20.36 2.16
N GLU A 110 -0.65 -20.64 3.46
CA GLU A 110 0.31 -21.47 4.19
C GLU A 110 0.31 -22.88 3.57
N GLY A 111 1.24 -23.12 2.62
CA GLY A 111 1.36 -24.43 1.98
C GLY A 111 2.18 -24.50 0.71
N GLU A 112 2.27 -23.43 -0.10
CA GLU A 112 2.93 -23.55 -1.41
C GLU A 112 3.94 -22.43 -1.69
N PRO A 113 5.17 -22.45 -1.16
CA PRO A 113 6.21 -21.59 -1.73
C PRO A 113 6.67 -22.07 -3.12
N TRP A 114 6.25 -23.26 -3.57
CA TRP A 114 6.91 -23.99 -4.67
C TRP A 114 5.98 -24.59 -5.74
N GLY A 115 4.65 -24.46 -5.62
CA GLY A 115 3.71 -25.31 -6.37
C GLY A 115 3.91 -26.80 -6.05
N GLU A 116 3.18 -27.70 -6.71
CA GLU A 116 3.48 -29.14 -6.66
C GLU A 116 4.94 -29.36 -7.10
N LEU A 117 5.85 -29.53 -6.15
CA LEU A 117 7.20 -29.99 -6.43
C LEU A 117 7.04 -31.33 -7.17
N PRO A 118 7.62 -31.49 -8.38
CA PRO A 118 7.54 -32.77 -9.06
C PRO A 118 8.11 -33.81 -8.11
N LEU A 119 7.26 -34.76 -7.70
CA LEU A 119 7.68 -35.91 -6.92
C LEU A 119 8.76 -36.60 -7.74
N VAL A 120 10.03 -36.32 -7.42
CA VAL A 120 11.16 -37.05 -7.99
C VAL A 120 10.93 -38.47 -7.56
N GLY A 121 10.44 -39.28 -8.51
CA GLY A 121 10.12 -40.67 -8.27
C GLY A 121 11.31 -41.35 -7.65
N THR A 122 11.16 -41.80 -6.40
CA THR A 122 12.03 -42.82 -5.85
C THR A 122 11.72 -44.11 -6.62
N ALA A 123 12.40 -44.27 -7.76
CA ALA A 123 12.47 -45.53 -8.46
C ALA A 123 13.11 -46.55 -7.51
N ALA A 124 12.36 -47.62 -7.23
CA ALA A 124 12.76 -48.80 -6.49
C ALA A 124 13.78 -49.64 -7.26
#